data_AF-Q1K642-F1
#
_entry.id   AF-Q1K642-F1
#
_cell.length_a   1.000
_cell.length_b   1.000
_cell.length_c   1.000
_cell.angle_alpha   90.00
_cell.angle_beta   90.00
_cell.angle_gamma   90.00
#
_symmetry.space_group_name_H-M   'P 1'
#
loop_
_entity.id
_entity.type
_entity.pdbx_description
1 polymer ?
#
loop_
_entity_poly.entity_id
_entity_poly.type
_entity_poly.pdbx_seq_one_letter_code
_entity_poly.pdbx_strand_id
1 'polypeptide(L)'
;MPSVKNPNGPSKNRLIARAASLRKQRQRESAQGKLEKIHKITKEDLARGARPGLLPNSGPRKALGKKAQRKLEKKLGYAIRRKMEREGLSKMEVEKVEEMMGIGKTSKKSAAETEETTPATTKEVEMDFS
;
A
#
# COMPACT_ATOMS: atom_id res chain seq x y z
N MET A 1 45.04 -9.36 40.04
CA MET A 1 44.54 -8.22 40.84
C MET A 1 44.26 -7.05 39.91
N PRO A 2 43.10 -6.37 39.96
CA PRO A 2 42.89 -5.14 39.20
C PRO A 2 43.78 -4.03 39.81
N SER A 3 45.03 -3.96 39.36
CA SER A 3 45.90 -2.82 39.63
C SER A 3 45.44 -1.67 38.74
N VAL A 4 44.59 -0.76 39.26
CA VAL A 4 44.18 0.41 38.49
C VAL A 4 43.91 1.62 39.37
N LYS A 5 44.50 2.74 38.94
CA LYS A 5 44.51 4.10 39.50
C LYS A 5 43.14 4.73 39.82
N ASN A 6 42.02 4.04 39.55
CA ASN A 6 40.67 4.50 39.92
C ASN A 6 39.75 3.28 40.16
N PRO A 7 39.61 2.80 41.41
CA PRO A 7 38.85 1.59 41.74
C PRO A 7 37.35 1.74 41.51
N ASN A 8 36.86 2.98 41.36
CA ASN A 8 35.45 3.30 41.15
C ASN A 8 35.05 3.37 39.65
N GLY A 9 36.02 3.27 38.74
CA GLY A 9 35.81 3.41 37.30
C GLY A 9 35.76 2.06 36.54
N PRO A 10 35.06 1.99 35.40
CA PRO A 10 35.15 0.83 34.52
C PRO A 10 36.58 0.67 33.96
N SER A 11 37.05 -0.57 33.85
CA SER A 11 38.36 -0.87 33.26
C SER A 11 38.42 -0.44 31.78
N LYS A 12 39.63 -0.15 31.26
CA LYS A 12 39.84 0.19 29.84
C LYS A 12 39.21 -0.85 28.90
N ASN A 13 39.35 -2.13 29.22
CA ASN A 13 38.77 -3.22 28.44
C ASN A 13 37.23 -3.17 28.43
N ARG A 14 36.61 -2.80 29.56
CA ARG A 14 35.16 -2.62 29.65
C ARG A 14 34.68 -1.44 28.81
N LEU A 15 35.45 -0.35 28.74
CA LEU A 15 35.15 0.79 27.87
C LEU A 15 35.24 0.42 26.39
N ILE A 16 36.28 -0.32 25.99
CA ILE A 16 36.45 -0.80 24.62
C ILE A 16 35.29 -1.73 24.22
N ALA A 17 34.90 -2.66 25.09
CA ALA A 17 33.78 -3.56 24.83
C ALA A 17 32.44 -2.80 24.67
N ARG A 18 32.18 -1.79 25.53
CA ARG A 18 30.99 -0.92 25.41
C ARG A 18 31.00 -0.11 24.11
N ALA A 19 32.14 0.45 23.71
CA ALA A 19 32.26 1.16 22.44
C ALA A 19 31.99 0.23 21.25
N ALA A 20 32.48 -1.01 21.29
CA ALA A 20 32.22 -2.00 20.25
C ALA A 20 30.74 -2.40 20.17
N SER A 21 30.06 -2.60 21.31
CA SER A 21 28.61 -2.90 21.32
C SER A 21 27.79 -1.74 20.76
N LEU A 22 28.14 -0.49 21.13
CA LEU A 22 27.48 0.71 20.61
C LEU A 22 27.66 0.86 19.09
N ARG A 23 28.87 0.60 18.57
CA ARG A 23 29.12 0.62 17.11
C ARG A 23 28.24 -0.41 16.38
N LYS A 24 28.13 -1.63 16.91
CA LYS A 24 27.26 -2.68 16.35
C LYS A 24 25.79 -2.28 16.37
N GLN A 25 25.32 -1.66 17.45
CA GLN A 25 23.95 -1.13 17.55
C GLN A 25 23.69 -0.05 16.50
N ARG A 26 24.57 0.96 16.41
CA ARG A 26 24.46 2.03 15.40
C ARG A 26 24.46 1.50 13.98
N GLN A 27 25.27 0.49 13.67
CA GLN A 27 25.29 -0.12 12.34
C GLN A 27 23.95 -0.79 12.01
N ARG A 28 23.36 -1.53 12.98
CA ARG A 28 22.04 -2.16 12.83
C ARG A 28 20.93 -1.12 12.66
N GLU A 29 20.93 -0.08 13.49
CA GLU A 29 19.97 1.03 13.41
C GLU A 29 20.08 1.80 12.09
N SER A 30 21.29 2.06 11.60
CA SER A 30 21.50 2.70 10.31
C SER A 30 20.97 1.84 9.15
N ALA A 31 21.26 0.53 9.16
CA ALA A 31 20.77 -0.40 8.14
C ALA A 31 19.23 -0.50 8.16
N GLN A 32 18.62 -0.60 9.34
CA GLN A 32 17.17 -0.60 9.49
C GLN A 32 16.55 0.74 9.06
N GLY A 33 17.15 1.86 9.45
CA GLY A 33 16.69 3.19 9.07
C GLY A 33 16.72 3.43 7.56
N LYS A 34 17.67 2.84 6.83
CA LYS A 34 17.68 2.88 5.35
C LYS A 34 16.48 2.12 4.76
N LEU A 35 16.20 0.92 5.26
CA LEU A 35 15.06 0.11 4.81
C LEU A 35 13.72 0.78 5.10
N GLU A 36 13.58 1.39 6.28
CA GLU A 36 12.36 2.08 6.69
C GLU A 36 12.18 3.40 5.93
N LYS A 37 13.21 4.24 5.80
CA LYS A 37 13.08 5.55 5.13
C LYS A 37 12.94 5.45 3.62
N ILE A 38 13.70 4.58 2.98
CA ILE A 38 13.75 4.49 1.51
C ILE A 38 12.64 3.56 1.01
N HIS A 39 12.49 2.39 1.62
CA HIS A 39 11.58 1.35 1.12
C HIS A 39 10.31 1.20 1.94
N LYS A 40 10.15 1.94 3.05
CA LYS A 40 8.99 1.86 3.96
C LYS A 40 8.79 0.47 4.57
N ILE A 41 9.86 -0.34 4.61
CA ILE A 41 9.84 -1.71 5.14
C ILE A 41 10.19 -1.66 6.61
N THR A 42 9.26 -2.08 7.47
CA THR A 42 9.53 -2.22 8.91
C THR A 42 10.30 -3.51 9.19
N LYS A 43 10.95 -3.57 10.37
CA LYS A 43 11.62 -4.79 10.84
C LYS A 43 10.68 -6.00 10.91
N GLU A 44 9.43 -5.80 11.30
CA GLU A 44 8.43 -6.87 11.33
C GLU A 44 8.08 -7.37 9.92
N ASP A 45 7.90 -6.45 8.98
CA ASP A 45 7.61 -6.81 7.59
C ASP A 45 8.80 -7.56 6.98
N LEU A 46 10.04 -7.19 7.32
CA LEU A 46 11.24 -7.92 6.92
C LEU A 46 11.25 -9.36 7.45
N ALA A 47 10.84 -9.58 8.71
CA ALA A 47 10.68 -10.93 9.26
C ALA A 47 9.59 -11.74 8.55
N ARG A 48 8.56 -11.06 8.00
CA ARG A 48 7.50 -11.66 7.15
C ARG A 48 7.91 -11.79 5.67
N GLY A 49 9.16 -11.48 5.33
CA GLY A 49 9.72 -11.65 3.98
C GLY A 49 9.63 -10.42 3.07
N ALA A 50 9.31 -9.24 3.59
CA ALA A 50 9.35 -8.01 2.80
C ALA A 50 10.79 -7.66 2.40
N ARG A 51 10.97 -7.22 1.16
CA ARG A 51 12.24 -6.79 0.56
C ARG A 51 11.99 -5.53 -0.28
N PRO A 52 13.01 -4.74 -0.63
CA PRO A 52 12.83 -3.64 -1.57
C PRO A 52 12.09 -4.11 -2.83
N GLY A 53 10.94 -3.50 -3.13
CA GLY A 53 10.08 -3.88 -4.26
C GLY A 53 9.16 -5.10 -4.03
N LEU A 54 9.26 -5.78 -2.88
CA LEU A 54 8.43 -6.94 -2.53
C LEU A 54 7.71 -6.71 -1.19
N LEU A 55 6.38 -6.74 -1.24
CA LEU A 55 5.54 -6.61 -0.06
C LEU A 55 5.65 -7.84 0.85
N PRO A 56 5.31 -7.72 2.16
CA PRO A 56 5.34 -8.85 3.07
C PRO A 56 4.37 -9.96 2.65
N ASN A 57 4.71 -11.21 2.95
CA ASN A 57 3.92 -12.38 2.58
C ASN A 57 2.70 -12.59 3.49
N SER A 58 2.72 -12.01 4.69
CA SER A 58 1.70 -12.16 5.73
C SER A 58 1.51 -10.86 6.53
N GLY A 59 0.43 -10.82 7.32
CA GLY A 59 0.14 -9.69 8.20
C GLY A 59 -0.65 -8.55 7.54
N PRO A 60 -0.81 -7.41 8.25
CA PRO A 60 -1.73 -6.34 7.87
C PRO A 60 -1.30 -5.58 6.61
N ARG A 61 0.01 -5.55 6.32
CA ARG A 61 0.59 -4.84 5.16
C ARG A 61 0.73 -5.73 3.92
N LYS A 62 0.25 -6.98 3.99
CA LYS A 62 0.25 -7.89 2.84
C LYS A 62 -0.68 -7.36 1.76
N ALA A 63 -0.22 -7.36 0.50
CA ALA A 63 -1.11 -7.10 -0.62
C ALA A 63 -2.20 -8.17 -0.72
N LEU A 64 -3.45 -7.72 -0.85
CA LEU A 64 -4.56 -8.59 -1.22
C LEU A 64 -4.50 -8.87 -2.72
N GLY A 65 -4.82 -10.11 -3.11
CA GLY A 65 -5.02 -10.42 -4.52
C GLY A 65 -6.22 -9.66 -5.09
N LYS A 66 -6.17 -9.32 -6.39
CA LYS A 66 -7.23 -8.55 -7.09
C LYS A 66 -8.65 -9.09 -6.82
N LYS A 67 -8.83 -10.41 -6.80
CA LYS A 67 -10.13 -11.06 -6.51
C LYS A 67 -10.59 -10.85 -5.06
N ALA A 68 -9.68 -10.93 -4.10
CA ALA A 68 -9.99 -10.71 -2.69
C ALA A 68 -10.33 -9.24 -2.43
N GLN A 69 -9.59 -8.33 -3.06
CA GLN A 69 -9.85 -6.89 -3.01
C GLN A 69 -11.25 -6.56 -3.57
N ARG A 70 -11.58 -7.03 -4.78
CA ARG A 70 -12.93 -6.85 -5.37
C ARG A 70 -14.05 -7.40 -4.48
N LYS A 71 -13.83 -8.55 -3.83
CA LYS A 71 -14.81 -9.13 -2.89
C LYS A 71 -14.98 -8.26 -1.65
N LEU A 72 -13.89 -7.69 -1.14
CA LEU A 72 -13.90 -6.82 0.02
C LEU A 72 -14.63 -5.51 -0.30
N GLU A 73 -14.32 -4.87 -1.44
CA GLU A 73 -15.00 -3.66 -1.93
C GLU A 73 -16.51 -3.89 -2.07
N LYS A 74 -16.94 -5.01 -2.68
CA LYS A 74 -18.38 -5.36 -2.76
C LYS A 74 -19.03 -5.50 -1.38
N LYS A 75 -18.37 -6.17 -0.43
CA LYS A 75 -18.88 -6.34 0.94
C LYS A 75 -18.98 -5.00 1.67
N LEU A 76 -17.99 -4.13 1.52
CA LEU A 76 -18.04 -2.76 2.07
C LEU A 76 -19.21 -1.98 1.48
N GLY A 77 -19.42 -2.09 0.17
CA GLY A 77 -20.56 -1.50 -0.51
C GLY A 77 -21.90 -1.88 0.13
N TYR A 78 -22.16 -3.19 0.30
CA TYR A 78 -23.38 -3.68 0.95
C TYR A 78 -23.48 -3.30 2.43
N ALA A 79 -22.35 -3.18 3.14
CA ALA A 79 -22.35 -2.72 4.52
C ALA A 79 -22.74 -1.24 4.63
N ILE A 80 -22.24 -0.41 3.72
CA ILE A 80 -22.58 1.01 3.62
C ILE A 80 -24.07 1.17 3.29
N ARG A 81 -24.60 0.41 2.31
CA ARG A 81 -26.03 0.39 1.99
C ARG A 81 -26.90 0.13 3.21
N ARG A 82 -26.61 -0.95 3.95
CA ARG A 82 -27.34 -1.31 5.18
C ARG A 82 -27.23 -0.25 6.28
N LYS A 83 -26.10 0.45 6.36
CA LYS A 83 -25.92 1.57 7.30
C LYS A 83 -26.80 2.76 6.91
N MET A 84 -26.81 3.14 5.63
CA MET A 84 -27.64 4.23 5.11
C MET A 84 -29.14 3.96 5.25
N GLU A 85 -29.58 2.72 4.98
CA GLU A 85 -30.96 2.29 5.19
C GLU A 85 -31.36 2.36 6.67
N ARG A 86 -30.45 2.01 7.60
CA ARG A 86 -30.67 2.15 9.05
C ARG A 86 -30.73 3.61 9.49
N GLU A 87 -29.95 4.49 8.86
CA GLU A 87 -29.94 5.93 9.13
C GLU A 87 -31.13 6.67 8.48
N GLY A 88 -31.99 5.96 7.73
CA GLY A 88 -33.24 6.51 7.20
C GLY A 88 -33.10 7.32 5.91
N LEU A 89 -31.97 7.21 5.21
CA LEU A 89 -31.75 7.86 3.91
C LEU A 89 -32.73 7.31 2.85
N SER A 90 -33.18 8.17 1.95
CA SER A 90 -34.16 7.80 0.94
C SER A 90 -33.59 6.77 -0.05
N LYS A 91 -34.44 5.86 -0.56
CA LYS A 91 -34.01 4.81 -1.52
C LYS A 91 -33.31 5.39 -2.75
N MET A 92 -33.72 6.59 -3.20
CA MET A 92 -33.11 7.30 -4.33
C MET A 92 -31.69 7.77 -4.04
N GLU A 93 -31.40 8.18 -2.80
CA GLU A 93 -30.04 8.58 -2.39
C GLU A 93 -29.13 7.36 -2.27
N VAL A 94 -29.67 6.23 -1.77
CA VAL A 94 -28.94 4.96 -1.68
C VAL A 94 -28.60 4.43 -3.07
N GLU A 95 -29.55 4.42 -4.02
CA GLU A 95 -29.31 3.95 -5.40
C GLU A 95 -28.27 4.81 -6.14
N LYS A 96 -28.28 6.13 -5.97
CA LYS A 96 -27.26 7.02 -6.55
C LYS A 96 -25.85 6.70 -6.03
N VAL A 97 -25.70 6.38 -4.74
CA VAL A 97 -24.41 5.99 -4.15
C VAL A 97 -23.97 4.61 -4.65
N GLU A 98 -24.89 3.67 -4.86
CA GLU A 98 -24.59 2.36 -5.41
C GLU A 98 -24.08 2.41 -6.85
N GLU A 99 -24.68 3.27 -7.69
CA GLU A 99 -24.22 3.48 -9.06
C GLU A 99 -22.81 4.08 -9.12
N MET A 100 -22.50 5.00 -8.21
CA MET A 100 -21.15 5.58 -8.09
C MET A 100 -20.12 4.58 -7.55
N MET A 101 -20.49 3.69 -6.63
CA MET A 101 -19.59 2.66 -6.09
C MET A 101 -19.53 1.38 -6.94
N GLY A 102 -20.26 1.30 -8.05
CA GLY A 102 -20.22 0.19 -9.00
C GLY A 102 -20.71 -1.15 -8.42
N ILE A 103 -21.51 -1.10 -7.34
CA ILE A 103 -22.03 -2.28 -6.66
C ILE A 103 -23.26 -2.75 -7.46
N GLY A 104 -23.21 -3.96 -8.02
CA GLY A 104 -24.35 -4.57 -8.72
C GLY A 104 -24.38 -4.43 -10.25
N LYS A 105 -23.45 -3.70 -10.88
CA LYS A 105 -23.31 -3.73 -12.35
C LYS A 105 -22.66 -5.04 -12.78
N THR A 106 -23.49 -6.07 -12.99
CA THR A 106 -23.12 -7.21 -13.84
C THR A 106 -22.84 -6.68 -15.23
N SER A 107 -21.83 -7.24 -15.89
CA SER A 107 -21.17 -6.84 -17.13
C SER A 107 -22.04 -6.84 -18.40
N LYS A 108 -23.29 -6.38 -18.32
CA LYS A 108 -24.23 -6.34 -19.45
C LYS A 108 -24.55 -4.93 -19.95
N LYS A 109 -24.13 -3.87 -19.24
CA LYS A 109 -24.38 -2.46 -19.65
C LYS A 109 -23.17 -1.73 -20.26
N SER A 110 -21.95 -2.24 -20.14
CA SER A 110 -20.75 -1.56 -20.67
C SER A 110 -20.33 -2.00 -22.07
N ALA A 111 -21.06 -2.92 -22.71
CA ALA A 111 -20.79 -3.38 -24.07
C ALA A 111 -21.66 -2.68 -25.14
N ALA A 112 -22.68 -1.92 -24.72
CA ALA A 112 -23.65 -1.30 -25.64
C ALA A 112 -23.36 0.17 -25.98
N GLU A 113 -22.36 0.80 -25.36
CA GLU A 113 -22.04 2.23 -25.59
C GLU A 113 -20.73 2.44 -26.40
N THR A 114 -20.08 1.38 -26.88
CA THR A 114 -18.81 1.49 -27.64
C THR A 114 -18.93 1.26 -29.15
N GLU A 115 -20.12 1.01 -29.70
CA GLU A 115 -20.29 0.65 -31.12
C GLU A 115 -20.93 1.74 -32.02
N GLU A 116 -21.13 2.97 -31.54
CA GLU A 116 -21.74 4.04 -32.37
C GLU A 116 -20.89 5.32 -32.47
N THR A 117 -19.62 5.23 -32.88
CA THR A 117 -18.96 6.34 -33.61
C THR A 117 -17.80 5.84 -34.48
N THR A 118 -18.10 5.18 -35.59
CA THR A 118 -17.21 5.21 -36.76
C THR A 118 -18.03 5.42 -38.02
N PRO A 119 -17.91 6.57 -38.70
CA PRO A 119 -18.14 6.61 -40.13
C PRO A 119 -16.81 6.59 -40.87
N ALA A 120 -16.74 5.61 -41.77
CA ALA A 120 -15.71 5.39 -42.74
C ALA A 120 -15.55 6.59 -43.71
N THR A 121 -14.30 6.88 -44.04
CA THR A 121 -13.77 7.20 -45.38
C THR A 121 -14.58 8.16 -46.27
N THR A 122 -14.08 9.39 -46.42
CA THR A 122 -14.28 10.21 -47.64
C THR A 122 -13.00 10.96 -48.01
N LYS A 123 -12.41 10.53 -49.13
CA LYS A 123 -11.93 11.33 -50.28
C LYS A 123 -10.95 12.49 -50.01
N GLU A 124 -9.75 12.31 -50.58
CA GLU A 124 -8.99 13.29 -51.37
C GLU A 124 -9.51 14.72 -51.33
N VAL A 125 -8.74 15.62 -50.71
CA VAL A 125 -8.64 17.01 -51.14
C VAL A 125 -7.17 17.42 -50.99
N GLU A 126 -6.47 17.47 -52.12
CA GLU A 126 -5.31 18.36 -52.28
C GLU A 126 -5.73 19.78 -51.90
N MET A 127 -5.02 20.40 -50.97
CA MET A 127 -4.92 21.86 -50.93
C MET A 127 -3.50 22.24 -50.57
N ASP A 128 -2.73 22.58 -51.60
CA ASP A 128 -1.65 23.54 -51.51
C ASP A 128 -2.14 24.81 -50.79
N PHE A 129 -1.36 25.35 -49.85
CA PHE A 129 -1.21 26.80 -49.69
C PHE A 129 -0.03 27.17 -48.78
N SER A 130 0.93 27.89 -49.38
CA SER A 130 1.99 28.79 -48.85
C SER A 130 3.18 28.21 -48.07
#